data_AF-A0A949M023-F1
#
_entry.id   AF-A0A949M023-F1
#
_cell.length_a   1.000
_cell.length_b   1.000
_cell.length_c   1.000
_cell.angle_alpha   90.00
_cell.angle_beta   90.00
_cell.angle_gamma   90.00
#
_symmetry.space_group_name_H-M   'P 1'
#
loop_
_entity.id
_entity.type
_entity.pdbx_description
1 polymer ?
#
loop_
_entity_poly.entity_id
_entity_poly.type
_entity_poly.pdbx_seq_one_letter_code
_entity_poly.pdbx_strand_id
1 'polypeptide(L)'
;MPVVLSTLVLANAARTIGIVLGVLLLVAFAVAIAFNLRKGRAEVGSEIELAANRKPYLDDDQLETTKLDRTLGAGLVLLAVIGIALPLYWLAEPSRQSNAVDAFQEEAIKRGENIYVNGAQCASCHGPLGVGGVANYTITDPATGDYVASVSWRAPALNNVMYRYTPEQVTLILQYGRGFSPMPAWGSLGGGPLTDQQLADVIAYLTSIQIPGEQSKAEVQAELDKTCAADAAGNCTLPGGAYKTLGEAIFNLGYADGFAGGSYSCGRCHTKGWSYGQAQVAGGGGFGANMTNGSEIRQFPTAAQQIAFVSAYPKVGTSYGSQGLSSGRMGSFGVNPNAVDPKTAIMSPDQVMLTQEQIAAVVA
;
A
#
# COMPACT_ATOMS: atom_id res chain seq x y z
N MET A 1 19.67 -10.26 -8.33
CA MET A 1 20.47 -9.06 -7.98
C MET A 1 21.30 -8.46 -9.12
N PRO A 2 21.93 -9.19 -10.08
CA PRO A 2 22.75 -8.54 -11.12
C PRO A 2 21.92 -7.84 -12.22
N VAL A 3 20.67 -8.27 -12.45
CA VAL A 3 19.80 -7.71 -13.49
C VAL A 3 19.27 -6.32 -13.11
N VAL A 4 18.95 -6.10 -11.82
CA VAL A 4 18.38 -4.83 -11.30
C VAL A 4 19.42 -3.71 -11.28
N LEU A 5 20.68 -4.03 -10.98
CA LEU A 5 21.78 -3.06 -11.02
C LEU A 5 22.07 -2.61 -12.47
N SER A 6 21.96 -3.54 -13.43
CA SER A 6 22.23 -3.28 -14.84
C SER A 6 21.17 -2.36 -15.48
N THR A 7 19.90 -2.49 -15.10
CA THR A 7 18.80 -1.67 -15.63
C THR A 7 18.78 -0.25 -15.05
N LEU A 8 19.10 -0.06 -13.76
CA LEU A 8 19.25 1.25 -13.13
C LEU A 8 20.41 2.06 -13.72
N VAL A 9 21.54 1.41 -14.02
CA VAL A 9 22.68 2.04 -14.69
C VAL A 9 22.31 2.45 -16.12
N LEU A 10 21.55 1.62 -16.86
CA LEU A 10 21.11 1.93 -18.22
C LEU A 10 20.08 3.09 -18.28
N ALA A 11 19.14 3.15 -17.33
CA ALA A 11 18.15 4.23 -17.28
C ALA A 11 18.78 5.60 -16.97
N ASN A 12 19.73 5.62 -16.02
CA ASN A 12 20.47 6.84 -15.68
C ASN A 12 21.48 7.22 -16.79
N ALA A 13 22.10 6.22 -17.44
CA ALA A 13 22.97 6.44 -18.59
C ALA A 13 22.20 7.02 -19.78
N ALA A 14 21.00 6.51 -20.11
CA ALA A 14 20.19 7.03 -21.21
C ALA A 14 19.77 8.49 -20.99
N ARG A 15 19.32 8.84 -19.78
CA ARG A 15 19.00 10.23 -19.40
C ARG A 15 20.23 11.14 -19.48
N THR A 16 21.37 10.67 -18.98
CA THR A 16 22.64 11.41 -18.99
C THR A 16 23.15 11.62 -20.42
N ILE A 17 23.14 10.57 -21.25
CA ILE A 17 23.49 10.64 -22.67
C ILE A 17 22.58 11.62 -23.40
N GLY A 18 21.27 11.58 -23.14
CA GLY A 18 20.30 12.51 -23.72
C GLY A 18 20.59 13.97 -23.36
N ILE A 19 20.88 14.27 -22.09
CA ILE A 19 21.25 15.62 -21.65
C ILE A 19 22.56 16.07 -22.28
N VAL A 20 23.59 15.20 -22.32
CA VAL A 20 24.89 15.52 -22.92
C VAL A 20 24.74 15.81 -24.42
N LEU A 21 24.02 14.97 -25.16
CA LEU A 21 23.72 15.22 -26.58
C LEU A 21 22.94 16.52 -26.78
N GLY A 22 21.95 16.79 -25.93
CA GLY A 22 21.18 18.02 -25.96
C GLY A 22 22.05 19.27 -25.77
N VAL A 23 22.95 19.25 -24.79
CA VAL A 23 23.91 20.34 -24.54
C VAL A 23 24.86 20.51 -25.71
N LEU A 24 25.41 19.42 -26.25
CA LEU A 24 26.33 19.48 -27.40
C LEU A 24 25.65 20.06 -28.65
N LEU A 25 24.41 19.68 -28.92
CA LEU A 25 23.62 20.24 -30.02
C LEU A 25 23.33 21.74 -29.81
N LEU A 26 23.01 22.15 -28.58
CA LEU A 26 22.80 23.55 -28.23
C LEU A 26 24.06 24.39 -28.43
N VAL A 27 25.22 23.88 -28.00
CA VAL A 27 26.52 24.55 -28.20
C VAL A 27 26.86 24.62 -29.69
N ALA A 28 26.70 23.53 -30.43
CA ALA A 28 26.94 23.50 -31.87
C ALA A 28 26.03 24.50 -32.61
N PHE A 29 24.76 24.61 -32.21
CA PHE A 29 23.81 25.57 -32.75
C PHE A 29 24.20 27.02 -32.42
N ALA A 30 24.59 27.30 -31.18
CA ALA A 30 25.07 28.63 -30.77
C ALA A 30 26.35 29.04 -31.53
N VAL A 31 27.28 28.12 -31.71
CA VAL A 31 28.50 28.32 -32.52
C VAL A 31 28.14 28.57 -33.98
N ALA A 32 27.24 27.78 -34.56
CA ALA A 32 26.78 27.98 -35.93
C ALA A 32 26.10 29.34 -36.13
N ILE A 33 25.27 29.78 -35.17
CA ILE A 33 24.70 31.14 -35.17
C ILE A 33 25.79 32.19 -35.09
N ALA A 34 26.75 32.06 -34.16
CA ALA A 34 27.83 33.02 -33.99
C ALA A 34 28.68 33.15 -35.27
N PHE A 35 29.00 32.03 -35.93
CA PHE A 35 29.70 32.02 -37.21
C PHE A 35 28.88 32.66 -38.34
N ASN A 36 27.58 32.34 -38.44
CA ASN A 36 26.70 32.94 -39.45
C ASN A 36 26.54 34.45 -39.23
N LEU A 37 26.36 34.91 -37.98
CA LEU A 37 26.30 36.33 -37.64
C LEU A 37 27.62 37.04 -37.97
N ARG A 38 28.76 36.40 -37.68
CA ARG A 38 30.09 36.97 -37.97
C ARG A 38 30.36 37.07 -39.47
N LYS A 39 30.00 36.04 -40.25
CA LYS A 39 30.09 36.08 -41.72
C LYS A 39 29.14 37.12 -42.32
N GLY A 40 27.89 37.15 -41.86
CA GLY A 40 26.88 38.09 -42.36
C GLY A 40 27.25 39.55 -42.12
N ARG A 41 27.98 39.88 -41.04
CA ARG A 41 28.46 41.25 -40.78
C ARG A 41 29.41 41.79 -41.85
N ALA A 42 30.18 40.94 -42.53
CA ALA A 42 31.08 41.37 -43.59
C ALA A 42 30.34 41.72 -44.90
N GLU A 43 29.08 41.28 -45.04
CA GLU A 43 28.26 41.48 -46.24
C GLU A 43 27.20 42.59 -46.06
N VAL A 44 27.16 43.26 -44.91
CA VAL A 44 26.23 44.38 -44.62
C VAL A 44 26.59 45.58 -45.52
N GLY A 45 25.67 45.98 -46.40
CA GLY A 45 25.85 47.07 -47.38
C GLY A 45 26.16 46.58 -48.80
N SER A 46 26.28 45.26 -49.02
CA SER A 46 26.56 44.64 -50.32
C SER A 46 25.31 44.05 -51.01
N GLU A 47 24.13 44.23 -50.40
CA GLU A 47 22.83 43.73 -50.88
C GLU A 47 22.47 44.15 -52.32
N ILE A 48 23.07 45.21 -52.86
CA ILE A 48 22.83 45.65 -54.24
C ILE A 48 23.52 44.74 -55.27
N GLU A 49 24.69 44.17 -54.94
CA GLU A 49 25.45 43.25 -55.82
C GLU A 49 25.26 41.77 -55.44
N LEU A 50 25.01 41.47 -54.16
CA LEU A 50 24.93 40.10 -53.63
C LEU A 50 23.50 39.58 -53.42
N ALA A 51 22.47 40.36 -53.78
CA ALA A 51 21.07 39.93 -53.69
C ALA A 51 20.88 38.54 -54.33
N ALA A 52 20.38 37.58 -53.53
CA ALA A 52 20.18 36.19 -53.95
C ALA A 52 19.34 36.07 -55.23
N ASN A 53 18.46 37.04 -55.48
CA ASN A 53 17.54 37.10 -56.61
C ASN A 53 18.19 37.59 -57.92
N ARG A 54 19.42 38.12 -57.86
CA ARG A 54 20.17 38.64 -59.02
C ARG A 54 21.27 37.69 -59.50
N LYS A 55 21.61 36.67 -58.71
CA LYS A 55 22.49 35.58 -59.16
C LYS A 55 21.68 34.68 -60.09
N PRO A 56 22.22 34.27 -61.26
CA PRO A 56 21.60 33.23 -62.07
C PRO A 56 21.32 32.03 -61.18
N TYR A 57 20.10 31.51 -61.25
CA TYR A 57 19.76 30.29 -60.52
C TYR A 57 20.55 29.12 -61.11
N LEU A 58 20.57 27.99 -60.39
CA LEU A 58 21.25 26.78 -60.87
C LEU A 58 20.70 26.40 -62.25
N ASP A 59 21.59 25.95 -63.13
CA ASP A 59 21.18 25.40 -64.42
C ASP A 59 20.39 24.08 -64.24
N ASP A 60 19.69 23.67 -65.29
CA ASP A 60 18.80 22.50 -65.26
C ASP A 60 19.57 21.21 -64.91
N ASP A 61 20.79 21.04 -65.42
CA ASP A 61 21.64 19.88 -65.15
C ASP A 61 22.03 19.82 -63.65
N GLN A 62 22.36 20.95 -63.04
CA GLN A 62 22.67 21.06 -61.61
C GLN A 62 21.45 20.86 -60.73
N LEU A 63 20.26 21.27 -61.18
CA LEU A 63 19.00 21.05 -60.49
C LEU A 63 18.65 19.56 -60.47
N GLU A 64 18.68 18.91 -61.63
CA GLU A 64 18.29 17.50 -61.83
C GLU A 64 19.33 16.50 -61.31
N THR A 65 20.60 16.90 -61.15
CA THR A 65 21.65 16.05 -60.56
C THR A 65 21.97 16.47 -59.14
N THR A 66 22.88 17.42 -58.98
CA THR A 66 23.58 17.69 -57.73
C THR A 66 22.62 18.15 -56.63
N LYS A 67 21.66 19.02 -56.96
CA LYS A 67 20.70 19.51 -55.98
C LYS A 67 19.63 18.46 -55.67
N LEU A 68 19.05 17.82 -56.70
CA LEU A 68 18.06 16.78 -56.52
C LEU A 68 18.62 15.59 -55.74
N ASP A 69 19.74 15.02 -56.15
CA ASP A 69 20.40 13.88 -55.47
C ASP A 69 20.75 14.20 -54.02
N ARG A 70 21.22 15.43 -53.74
CA ARG A 70 21.50 15.84 -52.37
C ARG A 70 20.23 15.92 -51.52
N THR A 71 19.14 16.44 -52.07
CA THR A 71 17.86 16.52 -51.36
C THR A 71 17.22 15.16 -51.15
N LEU A 72 17.23 14.30 -52.18
CA LEU A 72 16.76 12.92 -52.10
C LEU A 72 17.62 12.08 -51.15
N GLY A 73 18.95 12.25 -51.19
CA GLY A 73 19.88 11.62 -50.27
C GLY A 73 19.63 12.03 -48.82
N ALA A 74 19.36 13.30 -48.55
CA ALA A 74 18.95 13.77 -47.23
C ALA A 74 17.61 13.13 -46.78
N GLY A 75 16.65 13.02 -47.70
CA GLY A 75 15.38 12.32 -47.46
C GLY A 75 15.59 10.84 -47.13
N LEU A 76 16.45 10.14 -47.87
CA LEU A 76 16.80 8.73 -47.64
C LEU A 76 17.46 8.53 -46.28
N VAL A 77 18.40 9.41 -45.89
CA VAL A 77 19.04 9.36 -44.57
C VAL A 77 18.00 9.54 -43.46
N LEU A 78 17.12 10.53 -43.58
CA LEU A 78 16.06 10.75 -42.59
C LEU A 78 15.13 9.52 -42.49
N LEU A 79 14.78 8.93 -43.63
CA LEU A 79 13.94 7.74 -43.69
C LEU A 79 14.63 6.52 -43.07
N ALA A 80 15.94 6.36 -43.29
CA ALA A 80 16.75 5.34 -42.63
C ALA A 80 16.83 5.56 -41.11
N VAL A 81 17.03 6.81 -40.67
CA VAL A 81 17.03 7.17 -39.24
C VAL A 81 15.70 6.82 -38.60
N ILE A 82 14.57 7.23 -39.18
CA ILE A 82 13.24 6.91 -38.66
C ILE A 82 12.99 5.40 -38.70
N GLY A 83 13.36 4.75 -39.80
CA GLY A 83 13.20 3.31 -40.02
C GLY A 83 14.00 2.44 -39.04
N ILE A 84 15.11 2.95 -38.49
CA ILE A 84 15.90 2.26 -37.46
C ILE A 84 15.49 2.70 -36.04
N ALA A 85 15.28 4.01 -35.83
CA ALA A 85 15.01 4.57 -34.51
C ALA A 85 13.66 4.10 -33.94
N LEU A 86 12.61 4.00 -34.75
CA LEU A 86 11.30 3.55 -34.28
C LEU A 86 11.31 2.09 -33.81
N PRO A 87 11.87 1.11 -34.56
CA PRO A 87 12.03 -0.25 -34.06
C PRO A 87 12.88 -0.35 -32.79
N LEU A 88 13.97 0.42 -32.69
CA LEU A 88 14.82 0.44 -31.50
C LEU A 88 14.09 1.02 -30.28
N TYR A 89 13.31 2.09 -30.46
CA TYR A 89 12.46 2.65 -29.41
C TYR A 89 11.41 1.64 -28.95
N TRP A 90 10.78 0.95 -29.89
CA TRP A 90 9.77 -0.08 -29.61
C TRP A 90 10.35 -1.28 -28.86
N LEU A 91 11.58 -1.70 -29.15
CA LEU A 91 12.28 -2.76 -28.40
C LEU A 91 12.47 -2.41 -26.91
N ALA A 92 12.57 -1.12 -26.58
CA ALA A 92 12.69 -0.63 -25.19
C ALA A 92 11.33 -0.37 -24.51
N GLU A 93 10.21 -0.48 -25.24
CA GLU A 93 8.85 -0.22 -24.74
C GLU A 93 8.49 -1.04 -23.48
N PRO A 94 8.75 -2.36 -23.41
CA PRO A 94 8.31 -3.15 -22.26
C PRO A 94 8.96 -2.68 -20.95
N SER A 95 10.25 -2.32 -20.98
CA SER A 95 10.96 -1.80 -19.81
C SER A 95 10.47 -0.41 -19.41
N ARG A 96 10.06 0.43 -20.37
CA ARG A 96 9.48 1.74 -20.06
C ARG A 96 8.14 1.59 -19.36
N GLN A 97 7.30 0.65 -19.82
CA GLN A 97 6.01 0.37 -19.20
C GLN A 97 6.18 -0.16 -17.78
N SER A 98 7.10 -1.11 -17.54
CA SER A 98 7.36 -1.62 -16.19
C SER A 98 7.88 -0.53 -15.26
N ASN A 99 8.84 0.28 -15.71
CA ASN A 99 9.38 1.38 -14.90
C ASN A 99 8.33 2.45 -14.60
N ALA A 100 7.36 2.67 -15.51
CA ALA A 100 6.27 3.59 -15.26
C ALA A 100 5.33 3.06 -14.16
N VAL A 101 5.01 1.77 -14.16
CA VAL A 101 4.22 1.12 -13.10
C VAL A 101 4.92 1.27 -11.74
N ASP A 102 6.22 0.96 -11.69
CA ASP A 102 7.02 1.09 -10.47
C ASP A 102 7.03 2.54 -9.96
N ALA A 103 7.24 3.50 -10.86
CA ALA A 103 7.22 4.93 -10.52
C ALA A 103 5.86 5.40 -9.99
N PHE A 104 4.75 4.95 -10.59
CA PHE A 104 3.41 5.26 -10.10
C PHE A 104 3.16 4.65 -8.71
N GLN A 105 3.64 3.43 -8.48
CA GLN A 105 3.51 2.76 -7.18
C GLN A 105 4.34 3.47 -6.10
N GLU A 106 5.60 3.80 -6.38
CA GLU A 106 6.44 4.56 -5.45
C GLU A 106 5.82 5.92 -5.11
N GLU A 107 5.28 6.62 -6.10
CA GLU A 107 4.65 7.91 -5.86
C GLU A 107 3.36 7.76 -5.05
N ALA A 108 2.55 6.73 -5.32
CA ALA A 108 1.36 6.43 -4.51
C ALA A 108 1.73 6.13 -3.04
N ILE A 109 2.80 5.36 -2.80
CA ILE A 109 3.32 5.07 -1.45
C ILE A 109 3.78 6.36 -0.77
N LYS A 110 4.55 7.22 -1.45
CA LYS A 110 5.02 8.50 -0.90
C LYS A 110 3.87 9.44 -0.55
N ARG A 111 2.88 9.58 -1.43
CA ARG A 111 1.68 10.38 -1.14
C ARG A 111 0.88 9.78 0.02
N GLY A 112 0.72 8.46 0.04
CA GLY A 112 0.05 7.73 1.10
C GLY A 112 0.72 7.91 2.47
N GLU A 113 2.05 7.84 2.51
CA GLU A 113 2.85 8.12 3.70
C GLU A 113 2.64 9.55 4.19
N ASN A 114 2.70 10.53 3.29
CA ASN A 114 2.49 11.93 3.65
C ASN A 114 1.08 12.16 4.23
N ILE A 115 0.05 11.49 3.68
CA ILE A 115 -1.30 11.54 4.24
C ILE A 115 -1.34 10.84 5.61
N TYR A 116 -0.70 9.68 5.74
CA TYR A 116 -0.65 8.91 6.98
C TYR A 116 0.02 9.66 8.13
N VAL A 117 1.13 10.34 7.86
CA VAL A 117 1.95 11.04 8.86
C VAL A 117 1.46 12.47 9.08
N ASN A 118 1.30 13.25 8.01
CA ASN A 118 1.11 14.71 8.09
C ASN A 118 -0.32 15.14 7.82
N GLY A 119 -1.03 14.46 6.91
CA GLY A 119 -2.38 14.85 6.47
C GLY A 119 -3.48 14.44 7.45
N ALA A 120 -3.83 13.16 7.43
CA ALA A 120 -4.82 12.55 8.33
C ALA A 120 -4.25 12.19 9.70
N GLN A 121 -2.92 12.25 9.87
CA GLN A 121 -2.23 11.98 11.14
C GLN A 121 -2.61 10.62 11.76
N CYS A 122 -2.83 9.61 10.91
CA CYS A 122 -3.06 8.23 11.33
C CYS A 122 -1.95 7.74 12.27
N ALA A 123 -0.72 8.20 12.05
CA ALA A 123 0.45 7.91 12.88
C ALA A 123 0.29 8.34 14.35
N SER A 124 -0.51 9.37 14.65
CA SER A 124 -0.75 9.83 16.02
C SER A 124 -1.47 8.78 16.88
N CYS A 125 -2.26 7.91 16.25
CA CYS A 125 -2.90 6.77 16.91
C CYS A 125 -2.14 5.47 16.64
N HIS A 126 -1.86 5.17 15.37
CA HIS A 126 -1.34 3.89 14.92
C HIS A 126 0.20 3.79 14.91
N GLY A 127 0.90 4.82 15.40
CA GLY A 127 2.35 4.87 15.46
C GLY A 127 3.02 5.11 14.10
N PRO A 128 4.33 5.46 14.08
CA PRO A 128 5.10 5.49 12.85
C PRO A 128 5.16 4.07 12.24
N LEU A 129 5.14 3.96 10.91
CA LEU A 129 5.13 2.68 10.20
C LEU A 129 4.01 1.71 10.64
N GLY A 130 2.93 2.21 11.25
CA GLY A 130 1.79 1.38 11.63
C GLY A 130 2.09 0.32 12.69
N VAL A 131 3.05 0.55 13.59
CA VAL A 131 3.40 -0.43 14.66
C VAL A 131 2.34 -0.54 15.77
N GLY A 132 1.31 0.31 15.75
CA GLY A 132 0.32 0.45 16.82
C GLY A 132 0.72 1.55 17.80
N GLY A 133 -0.23 1.96 18.64
CA GLY A 133 0.01 3.06 19.57
C GLY A 133 -1.12 3.26 20.57
N VAL A 134 -1.03 4.35 21.31
CA VAL A 134 -2.02 4.72 22.33
C VAL A 134 -2.39 6.18 22.15
N ALA A 135 -3.68 6.47 22.10
CA ALA A 135 -4.22 7.81 21.94
C ALA A 135 -5.24 8.12 23.04
N ASN A 136 -5.28 9.36 23.52
CA ASN A 136 -6.28 9.77 24.49
C ASN A 136 -7.65 9.90 23.82
N TYR A 137 -8.68 9.37 24.48
CA TYR A 137 -10.05 9.41 24.00
C TYR A 137 -11.01 9.74 25.14
N THR A 138 -12.02 10.55 24.85
CA THR A 138 -13.08 10.88 25.80
C THR A 138 -14.30 10.03 25.51
N ILE A 139 -14.69 9.22 26.48
CA ILE A 139 -15.94 8.46 26.48
C ILE A 139 -17.04 9.41 26.93
N THR A 140 -18.09 9.49 26.13
CA THR A 140 -19.32 10.20 26.45
C THR A 140 -20.48 9.22 26.59
N ASP A 141 -21.48 9.61 27.36
CA ASP A 141 -22.72 8.85 27.51
C ASP A 141 -23.52 8.92 26.19
N PRO A 142 -23.92 7.79 25.59
CA PRO A 142 -24.60 7.80 24.31
C PRO A 142 -26.01 8.42 24.32
N ALA A 143 -26.67 8.49 25.49
CA ALA A 143 -28.03 8.99 25.62
C ALA A 143 -28.08 10.50 25.92
N THR A 144 -27.15 10.99 26.72
CA THR A 144 -27.10 12.38 27.20
C THR A 144 -26.03 13.21 26.49
N GLY A 145 -24.98 12.58 25.97
CA GLY A 145 -23.79 13.25 25.44
C GLY A 145 -22.81 13.71 26.52
N ASP A 146 -23.11 13.43 27.79
CA ASP A 146 -22.30 13.88 28.92
C ASP A 146 -20.95 13.18 28.98
N TYR A 147 -19.95 13.87 29.55
CA TYR A 147 -18.63 13.29 29.81
C TYR A 147 -18.72 12.13 30.80
N VAL A 148 -18.14 10.98 30.44
CA VAL A 148 -18.03 9.82 31.34
C VAL A 148 -16.60 9.66 31.86
N ALA A 149 -15.62 9.57 30.96
CA ALA A 149 -14.22 9.37 31.32
C ALA A 149 -13.27 9.71 30.17
N SER A 150 -12.03 10.06 30.50
CA SER A 150 -10.92 10.14 29.56
C SER A 150 -10.06 8.89 29.72
N VAL A 151 -9.82 8.19 28.62
CA VAL A 151 -9.12 6.89 28.60
C VAL A 151 -7.98 6.90 27.59
N SER A 152 -6.99 6.05 27.83
CA SER A 152 -5.90 5.80 26.88
C SER A 152 -6.28 4.63 25.97
N TRP A 153 -6.69 4.95 24.74
CA TRP A 153 -7.15 3.99 23.74
C TRP A 153 -5.99 3.36 22.97
N ARG A 154 -5.88 2.04 23.02
CA ARG A 154 -4.91 1.23 22.27
C ARG A 154 -5.36 1.08 20.81
N ALA A 155 -4.62 1.73 19.92
CA ALA A 155 -4.79 1.59 18.48
C ALA A 155 -3.98 0.38 17.98
N PRO A 156 -4.58 -0.49 17.16
CA PRO A 156 -3.94 -1.71 16.71
C PRO A 156 -2.81 -1.40 15.74
N ALA A 157 -1.84 -2.29 15.69
CA ALA A 157 -0.86 -2.32 14.63
C ALA A 157 -1.56 -2.46 13.26
N LEU A 158 -1.05 -1.70 12.30
CA LEU A 158 -1.47 -1.69 10.90
C LEU A 158 -0.44 -2.37 9.99
N ASN A 159 0.80 -2.59 10.44
CA ASN A 159 1.84 -3.33 9.72
C ASN A 159 1.55 -4.85 9.57
N ASN A 160 0.39 -5.32 10.02
CA ASN A 160 -0.17 -6.66 9.77
C ASN A 160 -1.64 -6.60 9.30
N VAL A 161 -2.17 -5.42 8.96
CA VAL A 161 -3.59 -5.24 8.62
C VAL A 161 -4.00 -6.02 7.38
N MET A 162 -3.10 -6.15 6.40
CA MET A 162 -3.36 -6.83 5.14
C MET A 162 -3.30 -8.36 5.28
N TYR A 163 -3.03 -8.89 6.47
CA TYR A 163 -3.13 -10.33 6.71
C TYR A 163 -4.56 -10.76 6.99
N ARG A 164 -5.38 -9.81 7.45
CA ARG A 164 -6.77 -10.02 7.89
C ARG A 164 -7.83 -9.32 7.05
N TYR A 165 -7.44 -8.26 6.34
CA TYR A 165 -8.35 -7.45 5.55
C TYR A 165 -7.85 -7.29 4.12
N THR A 166 -8.76 -7.29 3.15
CA THR A 166 -8.42 -6.88 1.78
C THR A 166 -8.28 -5.36 1.68
N PRO A 167 -7.57 -4.83 0.67
CA PRO A 167 -7.54 -3.41 0.35
C PRO A 167 -8.93 -2.76 0.39
N GLU A 168 -9.96 -3.40 -0.16
CA GLU A 168 -11.32 -2.86 -0.22
C GLU A 168 -11.96 -2.76 1.17
N GLN A 169 -11.70 -3.71 2.06
CA GLN A 169 -12.19 -3.62 3.44
C GLN A 169 -11.49 -2.53 4.24
N VAL A 170 -10.18 -2.37 4.05
CA VAL A 170 -9.45 -1.28 4.69
C VAL A 170 -9.95 0.06 4.15
N THR A 171 -10.21 0.16 2.84
CA THR A 171 -10.87 1.33 2.24
C THR A 171 -12.23 1.59 2.88
N LEU A 172 -13.06 0.56 3.10
CA LEU A 172 -14.36 0.72 3.77
C LEU A 172 -14.23 1.24 5.21
N ILE A 173 -13.24 0.75 5.96
CA ILE A 173 -12.92 1.22 7.31
C ILE A 173 -12.46 2.69 7.28
N LEU A 174 -11.62 3.07 6.32
CA LEU A 174 -11.18 4.46 6.17
C LEU A 174 -12.33 5.35 5.68
N GLN A 175 -13.20 4.84 4.83
CA GLN A 175 -14.33 5.57 4.26
C GLN A 175 -15.30 6.02 5.34
N TYR A 176 -15.71 5.10 6.22
CA TYR A 176 -16.78 5.34 7.20
C TYR A 176 -16.29 5.38 8.65
N GLY A 177 -14.99 5.25 8.86
CA GLY A 177 -14.41 5.11 10.19
C GLY A 177 -14.71 3.76 10.82
N ARG A 178 -14.38 3.63 12.10
CA ARG A 178 -14.65 2.42 12.87
C ARG A 178 -15.47 2.73 14.10
N GLY A 179 -16.79 2.75 13.93
CA GLY A 179 -17.74 3.00 15.02
C GLY A 179 -17.56 2.00 16.15
N PHE A 180 -17.53 2.47 17.41
CA PHE A 180 -17.00 1.86 18.65
C PHE A 180 -15.62 2.38 19.06
N SER A 181 -14.83 2.89 18.12
CA SER A 181 -13.48 3.38 18.35
C SER A 181 -13.36 4.89 18.08
N PRO A 182 -12.25 5.54 18.49
CA PRO A 182 -11.97 6.94 18.19
C PRO A 182 -11.74 7.25 16.71
N MET A 183 -11.70 6.24 15.84
CA MET A 183 -11.34 6.40 14.43
C MET A 183 -12.51 7.00 13.63
N PRO A 184 -12.40 8.26 13.16
CA PRO A 184 -13.45 8.91 12.40
C PRO A 184 -13.50 8.39 10.96
N ALA A 185 -14.52 8.81 10.21
CA ALA A 185 -14.55 8.68 8.77
C ALA A 185 -13.50 9.61 8.12
N TRP A 186 -12.68 9.05 7.25
CA TRP A 186 -11.69 9.80 6.48
C TRP A 186 -12.10 10.02 5.04
N GLY A 187 -12.85 9.10 4.46
CA GLY A 187 -13.28 9.22 3.07
C GLY A 187 -14.48 10.14 2.88
N SER A 188 -14.51 10.81 1.73
CA SER A 188 -15.55 11.77 1.33
C SER A 188 -16.99 11.25 1.45
N LEU A 189 -17.27 10.02 1.01
CA LEU A 189 -18.60 9.38 1.14
C LEU A 189 -19.05 9.18 2.59
N GLY A 190 -18.12 9.08 3.55
CA GLY A 190 -18.44 9.01 4.97
C GLY A 190 -18.39 10.36 5.67
N GLY A 191 -18.23 11.46 4.93
CA GLY A 191 -18.11 12.81 5.45
C GLY A 191 -16.69 13.23 5.85
N GLY A 192 -15.67 12.42 5.53
CA GLY A 192 -14.27 12.73 5.78
C GLY A 192 -13.62 13.57 4.66
N PRO A 193 -12.38 14.06 4.88
CA PRO A 193 -11.72 15.00 3.96
C PRO A 193 -11.03 14.36 2.75
N LEU A 194 -10.84 13.04 2.73
CA LEU A 194 -10.04 12.35 1.72
C LEU A 194 -10.87 11.90 0.51
N THR A 195 -10.30 12.07 -0.68
CA THR A 195 -10.84 11.53 -1.93
C THR A 195 -10.53 10.04 -2.09
N ASP A 196 -11.21 9.37 -3.01
CA ASP A 196 -10.98 7.94 -3.28
C ASP A 196 -9.52 7.66 -3.72
N GLN A 197 -8.91 8.57 -4.49
CA GLN A 197 -7.50 8.46 -4.88
C GLN A 197 -6.57 8.60 -3.67
N GLN A 198 -6.86 9.53 -2.76
CA GLN A 198 -6.08 9.71 -1.54
C GLN A 198 -6.19 8.50 -0.62
N LEU A 199 -7.38 7.88 -0.53
CA LEU A 199 -7.54 6.61 0.17
C LEU A 199 -6.72 5.50 -0.50
N ALA A 200 -6.75 5.39 -1.83
CA ALA A 200 -5.94 4.41 -2.55
C ALA A 200 -4.43 4.59 -2.31
N ASP A 201 -3.94 5.83 -2.25
CA ASP A 201 -2.55 6.14 -1.89
C ASP A 201 -2.23 5.68 -0.45
N VAL A 202 -3.13 5.92 0.52
CA VAL A 202 -2.98 5.42 1.90
C VAL A 202 -2.96 3.89 1.92
N ILE A 203 -3.81 3.22 1.15
CA ILE A 203 -3.80 1.75 1.03
C ILE A 203 -2.48 1.23 0.43
N ALA A 204 -1.92 1.92 -0.57
CA ALA A 204 -0.61 1.58 -1.13
C ALA A 204 0.47 1.67 -0.06
N TYR A 205 0.48 2.75 0.74
CA TYR A 205 1.39 2.88 1.87
C TYR A 205 1.19 1.78 2.92
N LEU A 206 -0.04 1.52 3.34
CA LEU A 206 -0.33 0.46 4.31
C LEU A 206 0.11 -0.92 3.81
N THR A 207 -0.04 -1.20 2.51
CA THR A 207 0.46 -2.44 1.90
C THR A 207 1.98 -2.52 1.95
N SER A 208 2.68 -1.40 1.76
CA SER A 208 4.15 -1.37 1.72
C SER A 208 4.83 -1.58 3.08
N ILE A 209 4.16 -1.24 4.19
CA ILE A 209 4.72 -1.31 5.55
C ILE A 209 4.47 -2.65 6.25
N GLN A 210 3.93 -3.64 5.53
CA GLN A 210 3.56 -4.92 6.14
C GLN A 210 4.82 -5.69 6.53
N ILE A 211 4.87 -6.18 7.78
CA ILE A 211 6.00 -7.01 8.23
C ILE A 211 6.02 -8.34 7.46
N PRO A 212 7.14 -9.06 7.39
CA PRO A 212 7.18 -10.42 6.85
C PRO A 212 6.38 -11.42 7.70
N GLY A 213 5.84 -12.47 7.06
CA GLY A 213 5.00 -13.48 7.73
C GLY A 213 5.73 -14.21 8.86
N GLU A 214 6.98 -14.59 8.61
CA GLU A 214 7.84 -15.23 9.63
C GLU A 214 8.12 -14.31 10.82
N GLN A 215 8.30 -13.01 10.59
CA GLN A 215 8.45 -12.04 11.67
C GLN A 215 7.16 -11.95 12.50
N SER A 216 5.99 -11.84 11.85
CA SER A 216 4.69 -11.82 12.54
C SER A 216 4.47 -13.05 13.42
N LYS A 217 4.75 -14.26 12.89
CA LYS A 217 4.61 -15.50 13.65
C LYS A 217 5.56 -15.55 14.85
N ALA A 218 6.81 -15.13 14.65
CA ALA A 218 7.80 -15.08 15.72
C ALA A 218 7.40 -14.10 16.83
N GLU A 219 6.88 -12.93 16.48
CA GLU A 219 6.38 -11.94 17.45
C GLU A 219 5.19 -12.48 18.25
N VAL A 220 4.22 -13.13 17.59
CA VAL A 220 3.09 -13.79 18.27
C VAL A 220 3.58 -14.90 19.21
N GLN A 221 4.49 -15.75 18.76
CA GLN A 221 5.01 -16.83 19.59
C GLN A 221 5.77 -16.29 20.81
N ALA A 222 6.62 -15.28 20.63
CA ALA A 222 7.35 -14.64 21.72
C ALA A 222 6.40 -14.03 22.77
N GLU A 223 5.29 -13.45 22.33
CA GLU A 223 4.26 -12.93 23.24
C GLU A 223 3.52 -14.04 23.98
N LEU A 224 3.23 -15.16 23.32
CA LEU A 224 2.60 -16.33 23.96
C LEU A 224 3.53 -17.01 24.97
N ASP A 225 4.83 -17.09 24.67
CA ASP A 225 5.83 -17.62 25.60
C ASP A 225 5.93 -16.75 26.87
N LYS A 226 5.73 -15.44 26.72
CA LYS A 226 5.74 -14.48 27.83
C LYS A 226 4.45 -14.48 28.65
N THR A 227 3.30 -14.70 28.04
CA THR A 227 1.97 -14.52 28.68
C THR A 227 1.28 -15.80 29.09
N CYS A 228 1.64 -16.93 28.47
CA CYS A 228 1.02 -18.23 28.72
C CYS A 228 2.04 -19.35 28.93
N ALA A 229 3.07 -19.45 28.07
CA ALA A 229 3.98 -20.60 27.99
C ALA A 229 3.21 -21.93 28.05
N ALA A 230 2.36 -22.17 27.06
CA ALA A 230 1.43 -23.30 27.06
C ALA A 230 2.16 -24.65 27.04
N ASP A 231 1.65 -25.62 27.80
CA ASP A 231 2.04 -27.02 27.67
C ASP A 231 1.44 -27.68 26.41
N ALA A 232 1.77 -28.94 26.17
CA ALA A 232 1.24 -29.70 25.03
C ALA A 232 -0.29 -29.92 25.09
N ALA A 233 -0.92 -29.71 26.25
CA ALA A 233 -2.37 -29.78 26.42
C ALA A 233 -3.04 -28.39 26.28
N GLY A 234 -2.27 -27.34 26.00
CA GLY A 234 -2.78 -25.98 25.85
C GLY A 234 -3.05 -25.25 27.17
N ASN A 235 -2.58 -25.76 28.30
CA ASN A 235 -2.70 -25.06 29.59
C ASN A 235 -1.52 -24.10 29.76
N CYS A 236 -1.81 -22.86 30.17
CA CYS A 236 -0.77 -21.89 30.49
C CYS A 236 -0.08 -22.29 31.80
N THR A 237 1.27 -22.32 31.78
CA THR A 237 2.07 -22.84 32.90
C THR A 237 2.78 -21.76 33.72
N LEU A 238 2.67 -20.50 33.32
CA LEU A 238 3.33 -19.40 34.02
C LEU A 238 2.79 -19.22 35.46
N PRO A 239 3.66 -19.23 36.49
CA PRO A 239 3.25 -18.97 37.86
C PRO A 239 2.67 -17.56 38.01
N GLY A 240 1.42 -17.46 38.45
CA GLY A 240 0.71 -16.18 38.56
C GLY A 240 0.34 -15.55 37.21
N GLY A 241 0.37 -16.33 36.12
CA GLY A 241 -0.05 -15.89 34.79
C GLY A 241 -1.51 -15.44 34.76
N ALA A 242 -1.81 -14.49 33.87
CA ALA A 242 -3.14 -13.90 33.75
C ALA A 242 -4.17 -14.84 33.08
N TYR A 243 -3.70 -15.88 32.40
CA TYR A 243 -4.52 -16.76 31.57
C TYR A 243 -4.33 -18.23 31.98
N LYS A 244 -5.40 -19.02 31.83
CA LYS A 244 -5.38 -20.46 32.17
C LYS A 244 -5.12 -21.34 30.97
N THR A 245 -5.57 -20.93 29.79
CA THR A 245 -5.43 -21.69 28.55
C THR A 245 -4.82 -20.86 27.43
N LEU A 246 -4.20 -21.54 26.47
CA LEU A 246 -3.66 -20.93 25.26
C LEU A 246 -4.74 -20.14 24.51
N GLY A 247 -5.96 -20.67 24.45
CA GLY A 247 -7.10 -19.99 23.85
C GLY A 247 -7.43 -18.66 24.53
N GLU A 248 -7.47 -18.65 25.87
CA GLU A 248 -7.73 -17.42 26.64
C GLU A 248 -6.63 -16.37 26.45
N ALA A 249 -5.37 -16.81 26.37
CA ALA A 249 -4.22 -15.95 26.12
C ALA A 249 -4.27 -15.32 24.72
N ILE A 250 -4.51 -16.11 23.67
CA ILE A 250 -4.64 -15.61 22.29
C ILE A 250 -5.86 -14.69 22.18
N PHE A 251 -6.98 -15.05 22.82
CA PHE A 251 -8.20 -14.24 22.83
C PHE A 251 -7.92 -12.82 23.34
N ASN A 252 -7.06 -12.69 24.35
CA ASN A 252 -6.70 -11.42 24.98
C ASN A 252 -5.26 -10.95 24.65
N LEU A 253 -4.67 -11.41 23.55
CA LEU A 253 -3.26 -11.14 23.24
C LEU A 253 -2.96 -9.63 23.19
N GLY A 254 -2.03 -9.18 24.02
CA GLY A 254 -1.67 -7.77 24.16
C GLY A 254 -2.57 -6.94 25.09
N TYR A 255 -3.51 -7.54 25.82
CA TYR A 255 -4.33 -6.79 26.79
C TYR A 255 -3.50 -6.23 27.94
N ALA A 256 -2.63 -7.06 28.52
CA ALA A 256 -1.82 -6.71 29.69
C ALA A 256 -0.70 -5.70 29.37
N ASP A 257 -0.04 -5.85 28.23
CA ASP A 257 1.21 -5.16 27.92
C ASP A 257 1.17 -4.31 26.64
N GLY A 258 0.09 -4.40 25.86
CA GLY A 258 -0.10 -3.63 24.63
C GLY A 258 0.50 -4.25 23.38
N PHE A 259 0.91 -5.53 23.38
CA PHE A 259 1.46 -6.20 22.20
C PHE A 259 0.64 -5.93 20.92
N ALA A 260 1.31 -5.37 19.91
CA ALA A 260 0.75 -4.96 18.61
C ALA A 260 -0.56 -4.14 18.69
N GLY A 261 -0.79 -3.42 19.79
CA GLY A 261 -2.05 -2.71 20.07
C GLY A 261 -3.29 -3.62 20.06
N GLY A 262 -3.12 -4.93 20.27
CA GLY A 262 -4.17 -5.93 20.18
C GLY A 262 -4.62 -6.28 18.76
N SER A 263 -3.76 -6.10 17.74
CA SER A 263 -4.12 -6.46 16.35
C SER A 263 -4.49 -7.95 16.19
N TYR A 264 -3.89 -8.83 17.00
CA TYR A 264 -4.14 -10.27 17.00
C TYR A 264 -5.25 -10.73 17.96
N SER A 265 -5.74 -9.84 18.83
CA SER A 265 -6.71 -10.21 19.88
C SER A 265 -8.16 -10.18 19.38
N CYS A 266 -8.89 -11.25 19.70
CA CYS A 266 -10.34 -11.34 19.52
C CYS A 266 -11.10 -10.43 20.49
N GLY A 267 -10.60 -10.33 21.73
CA GLY A 267 -11.16 -9.53 22.81
C GLY A 267 -11.31 -8.05 22.46
N ARG A 268 -10.44 -7.51 21.59
CA ARG A 268 -10.54 -6.12 21.11
C ARG A 268 -11.90 -5.79 20.48
N CYS A 269 -12.54 -6.77 19.83
CA CYS A 269 -13.86 -6.60 19.24
C CYS A 269 -14.96 -7.21 20.12
N HIS A 270 -14.69 -8.35 20.76
CA HIS A 270 -15.68 -9.16 21.47
C HIS A 270 -15.77 -8.90 22.98
N THR A 271 -14.98 -7.96 23.52
CA THR A 271 -15.00 -7.58 24.93
C THR A 271 -15.10 -6.08 25.05
N LYS A 272 -16.21 -5.58 25.60
CA LYS A 272 -16.38 -4.15 25.88
C LYS A 272 -15.26 -3.65 26.80
N GLY A 273 -14.69 -2.50 26.46
CA GLY A 273 -13.64 -1.85 27.26
C GLY A 273 -12.22 -2.41 27.10
N TRP A 274 -12.05 -3.43 26.27
CA TRP A 274 -10.75 -4.07 26.04
C TRP A 274 -9.68 -3.08 25.56
N SER A 275 -10.01 -2.23 24.57
CA SER A 275 -9.06 -1.30 23.95
C SER A 275 -8.52 -0.21 24.87
N TYR A 276 -9.07 -0.03 26.08
CA TYR A 276 -8.61 0.99 27.01
C TYR A 276 -8.40 0.45 28.43
N GLY A 277 -8.13 -0.85 28.54
CA GLY A 277 -7.73 -1.47 29.80
C GLY A 277 -8.86 -1.71 30.81
N GLN A 278 -10.12 -1.44 30.45
CA GLN A 278 -11.29 -1.67 31.30
C GLN A 278 -12.16 -2.79 30.73
N ALA A 279 -11.52 -3.92 30.40
CA ALA A 279 -12.23 -5.06 29.84
C ALA A 279 -13.32 -5.52 30.81
N GLN A 280 -14.53 -5.68 30.28
CA GLN A 280 -15.64 -6.30 30.99
C GLN A 280 -15.55 -7.83 30.83
N VAL A 281 -16.70 -8.51 30.81
CA VAL A 281 -16.75 -9.96 30.59
C VAL A 281 -16.09 -10.32 29.26
N ALA A 282 -15.05 -11.15 29.31
CA ALA A 282 -14.37 -11.64 28.12
C ALA A 282 -15.35 -12.35 27.19
N GLY A 283 -15.40 -11.93 25.92
CA GLY A 283 -16.36 -12.45 24.95
C GLY A 283 -17.81 -12.00 25.16
N GLY A 284 -18.08 -11.13 26.15
CA GLY A 284 -19.42 -10.61 26.48
C GLY A 284 -20.06 -9.74 25.39
N GLY A 285 -19.33 -9.46 24.32
CA GLY A 285 -19.75 -8.63 23.20
C GLY A 285 -19.26 -7.18 23.32
N GLY A 286 -19.31 -6.48 22.19
CA GLY A 286 -18.88 -5.10 22.06
C GLY A 286 -19.18 -4.61 20.66
N PHE A 287 -18.15 -4.50 19.83
CA PHE A 287 -18.33 -4.34 18.39
C PHE A 287 -18.67 -5.68 17.72
N GLY A 288 -18.00 -6.76 18.15
CA GLY A 288 -18.32 -8.12 17.80
C GLY A 288 -19.46 -8.68 18.66
N ALA A 289 -20.07 -9.76 18.17
CA ALA A 289 -21.16 -10.43 18.87
C ALA A 289 -20.73 -11.00 20.23
N ASN A 290 -21.70 -11.16 21.13
CA ASN A 290 -21.51 -11.89 22.38
C ASN A 290 -21.31 -13.39 22.09
N MET A 291 -20.29 -13.98 22.69
CA MET A 291 -19.93 -15.40 22.59
C MET A 291 -20.12 -16.16 23.92
N THR A 292 -20.55 -15.47 24.98
CA THR A 292 -20.82 -16.09 26.28
C THR A 292 -22.21 -16.74 26.34
N ASN A 293 -22.48 -17.52 27.39
CA ASN A 293 -23.80 -18.06 27.73
C ASN A 293 -24.45 -18.87 26.58
N GLY A 294 -23.63 -19.66 25.87
CA GLY A 294 -24.03 -20.50 24.75
C GLY A 294 -24.45 -19.73 23.49
N SER A 295 -24.20 -18.42 23.42
CA SER A 295 -24.47 -17.61 22.22
C SER A 295 -23.64 -18.07 21.03
N GLU A 296 -22.36 -18.37 21.25
CA GLU A 296 -21.46 -18.86 20.21
C GLU A 296 -21.87 -20.27 19.75
N ILE A 297 -22.13 -21.22 20.65
CA ILE A 297 -22.63 -22.57 20.29
C ILE A 297 -23.93 -22.53 19.47
N ARG A 298 -24.87 -21.62 19.78
CA ARG A 298 -26.10 -21.47 18.98
C ARG A 298 -25.81 -21.00 17.55
N GLN A 299 -24.77 -20.17 17.38
CA GLN A 299 -24.36 -19.66 16.09
C GLN A 299 -23.52 -20.70 15.32
N PHE A 300 -22.57 -21.33 16.00
CA PHE A 300 -21.64 -22.33 15.50
C PHE A 300 -21.79 -23.64 16.29
N PRO A 301 -22.72 -24.53 15.89
CA PRO A 301 -22.95 -25.79 16.58
C PRO A 301 -21.74 -26.73 16.69
N THR A 302 -20.71 -26.55 15.86
CA THR A 302 -19.47 -27.32 15.93
C THR A 302 -18.24 -26.42 15.93
N ALA A 303 -17.22 -26.81 16.68
CA ALA A 303 -15.93 -26.13 16.70
C ALA A 303 -15.33 -25.97 15.29
N ALA A 304 -15.49 -26.98 14.43
CA ALA A 304 -15.03 -26.91 13.04
C ALA A 304 -15.68 -25.76 12.24
N GLN A 305 -16.97 -25.48 12.47
CA GLN A 305 -17.64 -24.36 11.81
C GLN A 305 -17.12 -23.02 12.30
N GLN A 306 -16.86 -22.88 13.61
CA GLN A 306 -16.30 -21.65 14.15
C GLN A 306 -14.85 -21.45 13.70
N ILE A 307 -14.02 -22.49 13.74
CA ILE A 307 -12.64 -22.47 13.22
C ILE A 307 -12.64 -22.04 11.75
N ALA A 308 -13.50 -22.65 10.92
CA ALA A 308 -13.60 -22.27 9.52
C ALA A 308 -13.99 -20.79 9.33
N PHE A 309 -14.90 -20.26 10.16
CA PHE A 309 -15.30 -18.86 10.09
C PHE A 309 -14.19 -17.90 10.54
N VAL A 310 -13.49 -18.21 11.64
CA VAL A 310 -12.37 -17.40 12.16
C VAL A 310 -11.18 -17.44 11.21
N SER A 311 -10.93 -18.60 10.59
CA SER A 311 -9.85 -18.81 9.62
C SER A 311 -10.15 -18.19 8.26
N ALA A 312 -11.41 -18.07 7.86
CA ALA A 312 -11.76 -17.51 6.57
C ALA A 312 -11.79 -15.97 6.61
N TYR A 313 -11.76 -15.37 5.44
CA TYR A 313 -12.16 -13.99 5.25
C TYR A 313 -13.64 -13.93 4.82
N PRO A 314 -14.58 -13.60 5.74
CA PRO A 314 -16.00 -13.62 5.41
C PRO A 314 -16.42 -12.30 4.76
N LYS A 315 -16.79 -12.33 3.47
CA LYS A 315 -17.33 -11.17 2.75
C LYS A 315 -18.73 -10.80 3.25
N VAL A 316 -19.17 -9.56 2.99
CA VAL A 316 -20.55 -9.14 3.29
C VAL A 316 -21.53 -10.09 2.59
N GLY A 317 -22.52 -10.59 3.35
CA GLY A 317 -23.58 -11.44 2.80
C GLY A 317 -23.20 -12.92 2.64
N THR A 318 -21.98 -13.35 3.01
CA THR A 318 -21.68 -14.78 3.13
C THR A 318 -22.30 -15.37 4.39
N SER A 319 -22.43 -16.70 4.45
CA SER A 319 -22.93 -17.36 5.65
C SER A 319 -22.09 -17.00 6.90
N TYR A 320 -22.79 -16.73 7.99
CA TYR A 320 -22.23 -16.58 9.33
C TYR A 320 -22.95 -17.60 10.21
N GLY A 321 -22.27 -18.70 10.55
CA GLY A 321 -22.85 -19.78 11.35
C GLY A 321 -24.13 -20.38 10.75
N SER A 322 -25.07 -20.76 11.61
CA SER A 322 -26.27 -21.52 11.20
C SER A 322 -27.38 -20.66 10.59
N GLN A 323 -27.54 -19.40 11.00
CA GLN A 323 -28.67 -18.54 10.57
C GLN A 323 -28.30 -17.06 10.38
N GLY A 324 -27.01 -16.74 10.18
CA GLY A 324 -26.55 -15.37 10.03
C GLY A 324 -25.94 -15.06 8.66
N LEU A 325 -25.83 -13.76 8.36
CA LEU A 325 -25.01 -13.24 7.27
C LEU A 325 -23.84 -12.45 7.84
N SER A 326 -22.66 -12.64 7.27
CA SER A 326 -21.47 -11.88 7.63
C SER A 326 -21.64 -10.42 7.28
N SER A 327 -21.24 -9.54 8.20
CA SER A 327 -21.17 -8.10 7.99
C SER A 327 -19.91 -7.67 7.22
N GLY A 328 -18.98 -8.59 6.94
CA GLY A 328 -17.69 -8.26 6.34
C GLY A 328 -16.71 -7.50 7.25
N ARG A 329 -17.06 -7.27 8.52
CA ARG A 329 -16.28 -6.45 9.46
C ARG A 329 -15.26 -7.24 10.28
N MET A 330 -15.49 -8.55 10.44
CA MET A 330 -14.51 -9.46 11.01
C MET A 330 -13.45 -9.78 9.96
N GLY A 331 -12.20 -9.51 10.28
CA GLY A 331 -11.08 -9.88 9.41
C GLY A 331 -10.78 -11.38 9.54
N SER A 332 -10.05 -11.92 8.58
CA SER A 332 -9.50 -13.28 8.68
C SER A 332 -8.41 -13.33 9.73
N PHE A 333 -8.39 -14.39 10.54
CA PHE A 333 -7.28 -14.67 11.44
C PHE A 333 -6.43 -15.85 10.98
N GLY A 334 -6.88 -16.59 9.95
CA GLY A 334 -6.15 -17.73 9.40
C GLY A 334 -5.68 -17.43 7.98
N VAL A 335 -6.50 -17.77 6.99
CA VAL A 335 -6.18 -17.63 5.56
C VAL A 335 -6.02 -16.16 5.20
N ASN A 336 -4.86 -15.80 4.64
CA ASN A 336 -4.63 -14.44 4.14
C ASN A 336 -5.51 -14.17 2.91
N PRO A 337 -6.44 -13.20 2.95
CA PRO A 337 -7.33 -12.93 1.82
C PRO A 337 -6.61 -12.32 0.61
N ASN A 338 -5.42 -11.76 0.80
CA ASN A 338 -4.60 -11.13 -0.23
C ASN A 338 -3.57 -12.07 -0.84
N ALA A 339 -3.63 -13.36 -0.52
CA ALA A 339 -2.75 -14.40 -1.05
C ALA A 339 -3.48 -15.44 -1.94
N VAL A 340 -4.78 -15.26 -2.18
CA VAL A 340 -5.64 -16.31 -2.79
C VAL A 340 -5.58 -16.32 -4.32
N ASP A 341 -5.40 -15.17 -4.97
CA ASP A 341 -5.34 -15.08 -6.44
C ASP A 341 -3.91 -14.79 -6.91
N PRO A 342 -3.21 -15.72 -7.58
CA PRO A 342 -1.83 -15.53 -8.02
C PRO A 342 -1.61 -14.31 -8.94
N LYS A 343 -2.66 -13.78 -9.58
CA LYS A 343 -2.56 -12.62 -10.47
C LYS A 343 -2.72 -11.30 -9.75
N THR A 344 -3.40 -11.29 -8.60
CA THR A 344 -3.69 -10.08 -7.81
C THR A 344 -3.13 -10.16 -6.40
N ALA A 345 -2.46 -11.26 -6.06
CA ALA A 345 -1.85 -11.47 -4.76
C ALA A 345 -0.76 -10.43 -4.53
N ILE A 346 -1.00 -9.59 -3.55
CA ILE A 346 -0.03 -8.64 -3.01
C ILE A 346 0.72 -9.23 -1.82
N MET A 347 0.36 -10.46 -1.41
CA MET A 347 0.94 -11.18 -0.28
C MET A 347 1.09 -12.68 -0.54
N SER A 348 1.93 -13.32 0.27
CA SER A 348 2.19 -14.75 0.23
C SER A 348 1.26 -15.53 1.19
N PRO A 349 0.89 -16.79 0.88
CA PRO A 349 -0.01 -17.59 1.70
C PRO A 349 0.46 -17.87 3.13
N ASP A 350 1.75 -17.76 3.41
CA ASP A 350 2.35 -17.94 4.74
C ASP A 350 2.18 -16.72 5.66
N GLN A 351 1.75 -15.57 5.12
CA GLN A 351 1.53 -14.32 5.85
C GLN A 351 0.16 -14.31 6.52
N VAL A 352 0.01 -15.07 7.61
CA VAL A 352 -1.24 -15.24 8.35
C VAL A 352 -1.18 -14.56 9.73
N MET A 353 -2.34 -14.23 10.32
CA MET A 353 -2.38 -13.67 11.68
C MET A 353 -2.12 -14.73 12.74
N LEU A 354 -2.77 -15.89 12.64
CA LEU A 354 -2.69 -17.01 13.58
C LEU A 354 -2.63 -18.34 12.82
N THR A 355 -2.00 -19.34 13.40
CA THR A 355 -2.00 -20.72 12.87
C THR A 355 -3.36 -21.39 13.09
N GLN A 356 -3.64 -22.47 12.35
CA GLN A 356 -4.88 -23.23 12.56
C GLN A 356 -4.97 -23.83 13.97
N GLU A 357 -3.83 -24.23 14.55
CA GLU A 357 -3.76 -24.74 15.93
C GLU A 357 -4.06 -23.64 16.95
N GLN A 358 -3.54 -22.43 16.74
CA GLN A 358 -3.84 -21.26 17.57
C GLN A 358 -5.33 -20.89 17.49
N ILE A 359 -5.93 -20.93 16.30
CA ILE A 359 -7.36 -20.67 16.11
C ILE A 359 -8.19 -21.77 16.78
N ALA A 360 -7.81 -23.03 16.63
CA ALA A 360 -8.48 -24.14 17.31
C ALA A 360 -8.41 -24.01 18.84
N ALA A 361 -7.27 -23.55 19.38
CA ALA A 361 -7.11 -23.31 20.81
C ALA A 361 -8.05 -22.20 21.33
N VAL A 362 -8.30 -21.14 20.54
CA VAL A 362 -9.26 -20.08 20.91
C VAL A 362 -10.71 -20.55 20.88
N VAL A 363 -11.04 -21.49 19.99
CA VAL A 363 -12.38 -22.04 19.84
C VAL A 363 -12.70 -23.13 20.88
N ALA A 364 -11.68 -23.81 21.40
CA ALA A 364 -11.80 -24.90 22.38
C ALA A 364 -12.19 -24.40 23.79
#